data_AF-A0A2T6DHL5-F1
#
_entry.id   AF-A0A2T6DHL5-F1
#
_cell.length_a   1.000
_cell.length_b   1.000
_cell.length_c   1.000
_cell.angle_alpha   90.00
_cell.angle_beta   90.00
_cell.angle_gamma   90.00
#
_symmetry.space_group_name_H-M   'P 1'
#
loop_
_entity.id
_entity.type
_entity.pdbx_description
1 polymer ?
#
loop_
_entity_poly.entity_id
_entity_poly.type
_entity_poly.pdbx_seq_one_letter_code
_entity_poly.pdbx_strand_id
1 'polypeptide(L)'
;MQKLTPEDEMLDLEARCLLLEPDDAKKQEAIRLLKTRYERPLMAFLGELFSDLEAEERAAAINDALTEIYRMSIAGTLDADNELSGFIFTVAKFRAIDLRRRHSRRIPSAAKLPEGVGDYLKDTDVGSDWRLAATLDRATEVIEEFRTFVKTLKARQQKRVASVMADALPDQMSDREIADEIHTRFGIHVSQLEVKGAKQAFMKKFRELLKRRLK
;
A
#
# COMPACT_ATOMS: atom_id res chain seq x y z
N MET A 1 2.23 11.93 -17.54
CA MET A 1 2.88 13.01 -16.79
C MET A 1 2.50 14.31 -17.46
N GLN A 2 1.81 15.20 -16.74
CA GLN A 2 1.55 16.56 -17.19
C GLN A 2 2.91 17.28 -17.27
N LYS A 3 3.19 18.05 -18.33
CA LYS A 3 4.44 18.83 -18.40
C LYS A 3 4.45 19.82 -17.25
N LEU A 4 5.57 19.88 -16.52
CA LEU A 4 5.77 20.88 -15.48
C LEU A 4 5.68 22.27 -16.11
N THR A 5 5.09 23.22 -15.39
CA THR A 5 5.12 24.62 -15.85
C THR A 5 6.56 25.17 -15.69
N PRO A 6 6.96 26.21 -16.44
CA PRO A 6 8.27 26.83 -16.21
C PRO A 6 8.47 27.36 -14.79
N GLU A 7 7.39 27.80 -14.14
CA GLU A 7 7.39 28.23 -12.74
C GLU A 7 7.67 27.05 -11.79
N ASP A 8 7.09 25.89 -12.09
CA ASP A 8 7.37 24.64 -11.39
C ASP A 8 8.85 24.24 -11.56
N GLU A 9 9.39 24.23 -12.78
CA GLU A 9 10.82 23.89 -12.97
C GLU A 9 11.75 24.80 -12.16
N MET A 10 11.43 26.09 -12.07
CA MET A 10 12.19 27.07 -11.31
C MET A 10 12.13 26.81 -9.79
N LEU A 11 10.96 26.50 -9.24
CA LEU A 11 10.81 26.16 -7.82
C LEU A 11 11.53 24.86 -7.45
N ASP A 12 11.68 23.93 -8.39
CA ASP A 12 12.41 22.67 -8.15
C ASP A 12 13.90 22.93 -8.12
N LEU A 13 14.38 23.79 -9.02
CA LEU A 13 15.76 24.23 -9.05
C LEU A 13 16.12 24.99 -7.78
N GLU A 14 15.25 25.92 -7.34
CA GLU A 14 15.45 26.67 -6.09
C GLU A 14 15.54 25.73 -4.89
N ALA A 15 14.57 24.82 -4.73
CA ALA A 15 14.58 23.84 -3.65
C ALA A 15 15.83 22.96 -3.70
N ARG A 16 16.30 22.57 -4.90
CA ARG A 16 17.53 21.79 -5.07
C ARG A 16 18.76 22.57 -4.61
N CYS A 17 18.92 23.81 -5.05
CA CYS A 17 20.05 24.65 -4.64
C CYS A 17 20.10 24.78 -3.11
N LEU A 18 18.96 25.06 -2.49
CA LEU A 18 18.83 25.17 -1.04
C LEU A 18 19.13 23.87 -0.27
N LEU A 19 18.86 22.69 -0.85
CA LEU A 19 19.21 21.39 -0.25
C LEU A 19 20.71 21.09 -0.29
N LEU A 20 21.47 21.75 -1.17
CA LEU A 20 22.92 21.56 -1.32
C LEU A 20 23.75 22.57 -0.51
N GLU A 21 23.12 23.64 -0.03
CA GLU A 21 23.76 24.61 0.86
C GLU A 21 24.24 23.94 2.15
N PRO A 22 25.41 24.29 2.71
CA PRO A 22 25.89 23.73 3.97
C PRO A 22 25.02 24.16 5.17
N ASP A 23 24.36 25.31 5.07
CA ASP A 23 23.49 25.86 6.12
C ASP A 23 22.22 25.02 6.32
N ASP A 24 21.97 24.61 7.57
CA ASP A 24 20.77 23.85 7.94
C ASP A 24 19.48 24.66 7.75
N ALA A 25 19.52 25.98 7.99
CA ALA A 25 18.36 26.84 7.80
C ALA A 25 17.89 26.84 6.33
N LYS A 26 18.85 26.80 5.39
CA LYS A 26 18.60 26.71 3.95
C LYS A 26 18.01 25.36 3.55
N LYS A 27 18.52 24.27 4.11
CA LYS A 27 17.93 22.94 3.91
C LYS A 27 16.49 22.87 4.42
N GLN A 28 16.20 23.46 5.60
CA GLN A 28 14.83 23.52 6.13
C GLN A 28 13.91 24.38 5.26
N GLU A 29 14.41 25.49 4.73
CA GLU A 29 13.70 26.35 3.78
C GLU A 29 13.32 25.57 2.51
N ALA A 30 14.25 24.80 1.95
CA ALA A 30 13.97 23.87 0.85
C ALA A 30 12.83 22.90 1.18
N ILE A 31 12.84 22.27 2.35
CA ILE A 31 11.79 21.31 2.73
C ILE A 31 10.41 21.99 2.80
N ARG A 32 10.35 23.25 3.25
CA ARG A 32 9.09 24.03 3.26
C ARG A 32 8.60 24.33 1.84
N LEU A 33 9.50 24.68 0.93
CA LEU A 33 9.18 24.89 -0.49
C LEU A 33 8.65 23.60 -1.12
N LEU A 34 9.36 22.48 -0.91
CA LEU A 34 8.93 21.18 -1.40
C LEU A 34 7.58 20.76 -0.83
N LYS A 35 7.34 20.97 0.47
CA LYS A 35 6.03 20.67 1.07
C LYS A 35 4.92 21.48 0.41
N THR A 36 5.07 22.80 0.36
CA THR A 36 4.06 23.71 -0.22
C THR A 36 3.68 23.29 -1.64
N ARG A 37 4.68 22.90 -2.43
CA ARG A 37 4.48 22.51 -3.82
C ARG A 37 3.90 21.11 -3.98
N TYR A 38 4.49 20.13 -3.30
CA TYR A 38 4.25 18.71 -3.59
C TYR A 38 3.21 18.06 -2.70
N GLU A 39 2.79 18.68 -1.58
CA GLU A 39 1.84 18.06 -0.66
C GLU A 39 0.53 17.64 -1.35
N ARG A 40 -0.09 18.54 -2.12
CA ARG A 40 -1.34 18.23 -2.84
C ARG A 40 -1.15 17.23 -3.99
N PRO A 41 -0.16 17.39 -4.90
CA PRO A 41 0.15 16.39 -5.93
C PRO A 41 0.46 15.00 -5.35
N LEU A 42 1.26 14.92 -4.29
CA LEU A 42 1.59 13.67 -3.63
C LEU A 42 0.38 13.04 -2.97
N MET A 43 -0.49 13.84 -2.34
CA MET A 43 -1.73 13.33 -1.77
C MET A 43 -2.63 12.68 -2.83
N ALA A 44 -2.80 13.33 -3.99
CA ALA A 44 -3.57 12.77 -5.09
C ALA A 44 -2.93 11.47 -5.61
N PHE A 45 -1.63 11.51 -5.88
CA PHE A 45 -0.86 10.36 -6.36
C PHE A 45 -0.90 9.16 -5.42
N LEU A 46 -0.66 9.38 -4.13
CA LEU A 46 -0.76 8.32 -3.12
C LEU A 46 -2.21 7.87 -2.93
N GLY A 47 -3.20 8.75 -3.10
CA GLY A 47 -4.61 8.39 -3.03
C GLY A 47 -5.04 7.42 -4.13
N GLU A 48 -4.49 7.59 -5.34
CA GLU A 48 -4.71 6.68 -6.47
C GLU A 48 -3.99 5.34 -6.28
N LEU A 49 -2.72 5.36 -5.85
CA LEU A 49 -1.90 4.15 -5.70
C LEU A 49 -2.24 3.32 -4.45
N PHE A 50 -2.58 4.01 -3.36
CA PHE A 50 -2.82 3.44 -2.03
C PHE A 50 -4.20 3.89 -1.53
N SER A 51 -5.24 3.48 -2.26
CA SER A 51 -6.64 3.83 -1.93
C SER A 51 -7.13 3.23 -0.60
N ASP A 52 -6.39 2.27 -0.07
CA ASP A 52 -6.57 1.64 1.23
C ASP A 52 -6.05 2.51 2.39
N LEU A 53 -5.07 3.40 2.15
CA LEU A 53 -4.56 4.31 3.17
C LEU A 53 -5.50 5.50 3.39
N GLU A 54 -5.70 5.86 4.66
CA GLU A 54 -6.41 7.05 5.08
C GLU A 54 -5.62 8.33 4.71
N ALA A 55 -6.30 9.47 4.68
CA ALA A 55 -5.66 10.74 4.33
C ALA A 55 -4.50 11.08 5.29
N GLU A 56 -4.66 10.78 6.58
CA GLU A 56 -3.65 10.99 7.62
C GLU A 56 -2.42 10.10 7.41
N GLU A 57 -2.62 8.83 7.01
CA GLU A 57 -1.52 7.90 6.73
C GLU A 57 -0.75 8.31 5.48
N ARG A 58 -1.44 8.80 4.45
CA ARG A 58 -0.79 9.37 3.26
C ARG A 58 -0.03 10.65 3.60
N ALA A 59 -0.58 11.52 4.45
CA ALA A 59 0.12 12.70 4.94
C ALA A 59 1.37 12.32 5.76
N ALA A 60 1.30 11.29 6.60
CA ALA A 60 2.45 10.74 7.30
C ALA A 60 3.52 10.21 6.33
N ALA A 61 3.13 9.47 5.28
CA ALA A 61 4.05 9.01 4.23
C ALA A 61 4.79 10.17 3.54
N ILE A 62 4.08 11.27 3.27
CA ILE A 62 4.65 12.48 2.66
C ILE A 62 5.64 13.14 3.60
N ASN A 63 5.30 13.33 4.88
CA ASN A 63 6.21 13.90 5.87
C ASN A 63 7.47 13.03 6.06
N ASP A 64 7.31 11.71 6.10
CA ASP A 64 8.43 10.76 6.17
C ASP A 64 9.33 10.85 4.93
N ALA A 65 8.76 11.10 3.76
CA ALA A 65 9.53 11.27 2.52
C ALA A 65 10.33 12.56 2.52
N LEU A 66 9.73 13.68 2.93
CA LEU A 66 10.42 14.96 3.06
C LEU A 66 11.53 14.90 4.13
N THR A 67 11.27 14.21 5.23
CA THR A 67 12.26 13.97 6.28
C THR A 67 13.45 13.14 5.76
N GLU A 68 13.20 12.14 4.91
CA GLU A 68 14.26 11.37 4.30
C GLU A 68 15.13 12.22 3.37
N ILE A 69 14.52 13.05 2.52
CA ILE A 69 15.23 13.94 1.61
C ILE A 69 16.12 14.91 2.41
N TYR A 70 15.60 15.47 3.49
CA TYR A 70 16.37 16.32 4.39
C TYR A 70 17.57 15.57 5.00
N ARG A 71 17.39 14.33 5.46
CA ARG A 71 18.48 13.49 5.98
C ARG A 71 19.54 13.19 4.91
N MET A 72 19.12 12.88 3.69
CA MET A 72 20.04 12.65 2.57
C MET A 72 20.83 13.91 2.20
N SER A 73 20.19 15.08 2.28
CA SER A 73 20.83 16.39 2.10
C SER A 73 21.90 16.65 3.17
N ILE A 74 21.61 16.40 4.45
CA ILE A 74 22.60 16.51 5.53
C ILE A 74 23.76 15.53 5.34
N ALA A 75 23.45 14.30 4.93
CA ALA A 75 24.45 13.25 4.72
C ALA A 75 25.30 13.46 3.46
N GLY A 76 24.94 14.41 2.59
CA GLY A 76 25.60 14.62 1.29
C GLY A 76 25.37 13.46 0.32
N THR A 77 24.36 12.63 0.54
CA THR A 77 24.00 11.47 -0.30
C THR A 77 22.82 11.76 -1.23
N LEU A 78 22.32 13.00 -1.23
CA LEU A 78 21.27 13.42 -2.15
C LEU A 78 21.86 13.55 -3.55
N ASP A 79 21.32 12.77 -4.48
CA ASP A 79 21.69 12.85 -5.89
C ASP A 79 21.11 14.12 -6.52
N ALA A 80 21.98 15.07 -6.81
CA ALA A 80 21.63 16.37 -7.39
C ALA A 80 21.48 16.35 -8.91
N ASP A 81 21.92 15.28 -9.59
CA ASP A 81 21.94 15.19 -11.05
C ASP A 81 20.57 14.75 -11.59
N ASN A 82 19.81 14.01 -10.79
CA ASN A 82 18.49 13.51 -11.15
C ASN A 82 17.36 14.52 -10.95
N GLU A 83 16.23 14.35 -11.65
CA GLU A 83 15.05 15.20 -11.52
C GLU A 83 14.43 15.07 -10.11
N LEU A 84 14.24 16.20 -9.44
CA LEU A 84 13.81 16.23 -8.03
C LEU A 84 12.34 15.81 -7.89
N SER A 85 11.51 16.19 -8.87
CA SER A 85 10.09 15.83 -8.94
C SER A 85 9.91 14.30 -8.92
N GLY A 86 10.54 13.57 -9.85
CA GLY A 86 10.45 12.12 -9.94
C GLY A 86 11.01 11.42 -8.71
N PHE A 87 12.08 11.96 -8.14
CA PHE A 87 12.68 11.45 -6.91
C PHE A 87 11.72 11.55 -5.71
N ILE A 88 11.11 12.71 -5.49
CA ILE A 88 10.16 12.93 -4.37
C ILE A 88 8.99 11.96 -4.44
N PHE A 89 8.38 11.77 -5.61
CA PHE A 89 7.27 10.83 -5.78
C PHE A 89 7.70 9.38 -5.52
N THR A 90 8.94 9.05 -5.89
CA THR A 90 9.51 7.72 -5.65
C THR A 90 9.72 7.46 -4.15
N VAL A 91 10.32 8.42 -3.43
CA VAL A 91 10.52 8.31 -1.98
C VAL A 91 9.17 8.22 -1.25
N ALA A 92 8.21 9.07 -1.61
CA ALA A 92 6.85 9.04 -1.04
C ALA A 92 6.13 7.70 -1.26
N LYS A 93 6.24 7.13 -2.47
CA LYS A 93 5.71 5.80 -2.77
C LYS A 93 6.34 4.73 -1.88
N PHE A 94 7.66 4.76 -1.68
CA PHE A 94 8.34 3.79 -0.81
C PHE A 94 7.94 3.96 0.65
N ARG A 95 7.78 5.19 1.15
CA ARG A 95 7.27 5.43 2.51
C ARG A 95 5.84 4.93 2.71
N ALA A 96 4.97 5.10 1.72
CA ALA A 96 3.63 4.53 1.76
C ALA A 96 3.66 2.97 1.75
N ILE A 97 4.55 2.36 0.97
CA ILE A 97 4.77 0.90 0.99
C ILE A 97 5.27 0.46 2.36
N ASP A 98 6.20 1.18 2.97
CA ASP A 98 6.77 0.86 4.28
C ASP A 98 5.71 0.98 5.38
N LEU A 99 4.87 2.02 5.35
CA LEU A 99 3.72 2.13 6.26
C LEU A 99 2.80 0.92 6.10
N ARG A 100 2.37 0.62 4.87
CA ARG A 100 1.55 -0.56 4.59
C ARG A 100 2.20 -1.87 5.07
N ARG A 101 3.52 -2.02 4.92
CA ARG A 101 4.29 -3.16 5.41
C ARG A 101 4.38 -3.21 6.93
N ARG A 102 4.50 -2.08 7.63
CA ARG A 102 4.47 -2.04 9.10
C ARG A 102 3.13 -2.54 9.62
N HIS A 103 2.04 -2.20 8.93
CA HIS A 103 0.71 -2.73 9.26
C HIS A 103 0.61 -4.24 8.96
N SER A 104 1.15 -4.71 7.84
CA SER A 104 1.18 -6.15 7.51
C SER A 104 2.09 -6.99 8.42
N ARG A 105 3.24 -6.46 8.87
CA ARG A 105 4.19 -7.14 9.78
C ARG A 105 3.72 -7.23 11.23
N ARG A 106 2.60 -6.58 11.58
CA ARG A 106 1.91 -6.82 12.86
C ARG A 106 1.19 -8.18 12.90
N ILE A 107 1.04 -8.85 11.75
CA ILE A 107 0.84 -10.29 11.70
C ILE A 107 2.19 -10.91 12.11
N PRO A 108 2.29 -11.56 13.28
CA PRO A 108 3.55 -12.11 13.72
C PRO A 108 4.03 -13.12 12.68
N SER A 109 5.23 -12.91 12.12
CA SER A 109 6.00 -13.94 11.42
C SER A 109 6.33 -15.14 12.32
N ALA A 110 5.98 -15.06 13.61
CA ALA A 110 5.97 -16.17 14.57
C ALA A 110 4.75 -17.09 14.45
N ALA A 111 3.75 -16.76 13.62
CA ALA A 111 3.00 -17.80 12.93
C ALA A 111 3.95 -18.43 11.91
N LYS A 112 4.87 -19.29 12.41
CA LYS A 112 5.30 -20.45 11.63
C LYS A 112 4.03 -20.93 10.95
N LEU A 113 3.98 -20.93 9.62
CA LEU A 113 2.98 -21.71 8.87
C LEU A 113 2.86 -23.02 9.65
N PRO A 114 1.78 -23.26 10.41
CA PRO A 114 1.65 -24.56 11.02
C PRO A 114 1.65 -25.50 9.84
N GLU A 115 2.48 -26.53 9.88
CA GLU A 115 2.53 -27.58 8.85
C GLU A 115 1.14 -28.26 8.63
N GLY A 116 0.08 -27.79 9.30
CA GLY A 116 -1.34 -28.07 9.06
C GLY A 116 -2.16 -27.04 8.25
N VAL A 117 -1.59 -26.03 7.57
CA VAL A 117 -2.39 -25.15 6.68
C VAL A 117 -3.00 -25.93 5.49
N GLY A 118 -2.34 -27.02 5.08
CA GLY A 118 -2.92 -28.00 4.15
C GLY A 118 -4.11 -28.78 4.72
N ASP A 119 -4.32 -28.77 6.04
CA ASP A 119 -5.35 -29.56 6.72
C ASP A 119 -6.67 -28.82 6.92
N TYR A 120 -6.69 -27.48 6.95
CA TYR A 120 -7.94 -26.70 7.09
C TYR A 120 -8.66 -26.44 5.76
N LEU A 121 -7.94 -26.54 4.64
CA LEU A 121 -8.46 -26.49 3.28
C LEU A 121 -8.56 -27.88 2.63
N LYS A 122 -8.08 -28.93 3.31
CA LYS A 122 -8.46 -30.32 3.04
C LYS A 122 -9.99 -30.37 3.11
N ASP A 123 -10.60 -30.94 2.07
CA ASP A 123 -12.04 -31.18 2.00
C ASP A 123 -12.94 -29.97 1.65
N THR A 124 -12.37 -28.85 1.20
CA THR A 124 -13.16 -27.80 0.53
C THR A 124 -12.80 -27.68 -0.95
N ASP A 125 -13.80 -27.53 -1.83
CA ASP A 125 -13.58 -27.32 -3.28
C ASP A 125 -12.61 -26.15 -3.54
N VAL A 126 -12.68 -25.11 -2.71
CA VAL A 126 -11.80 -23.92 -2.77
C VAL A 126 -10.36 -24.27 -2.46
N GLY A 127 -10.14 -25.14 -1.47
CA GLY A 127 -8.82 -25.62 -1.08
C GLY A 127 -8.18 -26.55 -2.11
N SER A 128 -9.00 -27.29 -2.86
CA SER A 128 -8.57 -28.10 -4.01
C SER A 128 -8.16 -27.20 -5.18
N ASP A 129 -9.00 -26.23 -5.54
CA ASP A 129 -8.74 -25.28 -6.64
C ASP A 129 -7.49 -24.42 -6.36
N TRP A 130 -7.31 -23.97 -5.12
CA TRP A 130 -6.12 -23.20 -4.72
C TRP A 130 -4.83 -24.04 -4.78
N ARG A 131 -4.86 -25.28 -4.29
CA ARG A 131 -3.71 -26.19 -4.38
C ARG A 131 -3.37 -26.49 -5.83
N LEU A 132 -4.36 -26.64 -6.70
CA LEU A 132 -4.13 -26.79 -8.14
C LEU A 132 -3.51 -25.52 -8.75
N ALA A 133 -4.00 -24.33 -8.40
CA ALA A 133 -3.43 -23.06 -8.86
C ALA A 133 -1.97 -22.84 -8.39
N ALA A 134 -1.67 -23.22 -7.15
CA ALA A 134 -0.32 -23.18 -6.58
C ALA A 134 0.60 -24.22 -7.23
N THR A 135 0.09 -25.41 -7.55
CA THR A 135 0.84 -26.47 -8.25
C THR A 135 1.14 -26.09 -9.71
N LEU A 136 0.32 -25.21 -10.30
CA LEU A 136 0.47 -24.74 -11.68
C LEU A 136 1.27 -23.43 -11.80
N ASP A 137 1.91 -22.94 -10.74
CA ASP A 137 2.60 -21.63 -10.69
C ASP A 137 1.71 -20.40 -11.02
N ARG A 138 0.39 -20.58 -11.06
CA ARG A 138 -0.58 -19.52 -11.37
C ARG A 138 -1.09 -18.76 -10.14
N ALA A 139 -0.67 -19.17 -8.95
CA ALA A 139 -1.08 -18.53 -7.69
C ALA A 139 -0.74 -17.03 -7.66
N THR A 140 0.43 -16.64 -8.15
CA THR A 140 0.86 -15.23 -8.22
C THR A 140 -0.06 -14.42 -9.14
N GLU A 141 -0.39 -14.94 -10.32
CA GLU A 141 -1.30 -14.28 -11.27
C GLU A 141 -2.71 -14.11 -10.69
N VAL A 142 -3.20 -15.14 -9.99
CA VAL A 142 -4.52 -15.08 -9.34
C VAL A 142 -4.51 -14.03 -8.22
N ILE A 143 -3.45 -13.93 -7.42
CA ILE A 143 -3.32 -12.92 -6.36
C ILE A 143 -3.27 -11.50 -6.97
N GLU A 144 -2.52 -11.29 -8.04
CA GLU A 144 -2.42 -9.97 -8.69
C GLU A 144 -3.73 -9.52 -9.33
N GLU A 145 -4.42 -10.44 -10.03
CA GLU A 145 -5.73 -10.18 -10.58
C GLU A 145 -6.75 -9.88 -9.47
N PHE A 146 -6.62 -10.56 -8.34
CA PHE A 146 -7.46 -10.33 -7.19
C PHE A 146 -7.22 -8.98 -6.52
N ARG A 147 -5.95 -8.58 -6.34
CA ARG A 147 -5.60 -7.22 -5.89
C ARG A 147 -6.11 -6.15 -6.83
N THR A 148 -6.11 -6.43 -8.14
CA THR A 148 -6.70 -5.54 -9.14
C THR A 148 -8.22 -5.43 -8.95
N PHE A 149 -8.91 -6.54 -8.71
CA PHE A 149 -10.33 -6.54 -8.39
C PHE A 149 -10.66 -5.72 -7.12
N VAL A 150 -9.86 -5.84 -6.04
CA VAL A 150 -10.06 -5.03 -4.82
C VAL A 150 -10.10 -3.54 -5.12
N LYS A 151 -9.24 -3.05 -6.03
CA LYS A 151 -9.23 -1.63 -6.44
C LYS A 151 -10.54 -1.19 -7.09
N THR A 152 -11.24 -2.08 -7.78
CA THR A 152 -12.48 -1.80 -8.51
C THR A 152 -13.74 -1.74 -7.63
N LEU A 153 -13.67 -2.27 -6.40
CA LEU A 153 -14.80 -2.21 -5.48
C LEU A 153 -15.20 -0.75 -5.22
N LYS A 154 -16.49 -0.44 -5.08
CA LYS A 154 -16.93 0.96 -4.85
C LYS A 154 -17.12 1.25 -3.36
N ALA A 155 -17.61 0.27 -2.61
CA ALA A 155 -17.85 0.44 -1.18
C ALA A 155 -16.54 0.36 -0.39
N ARG A 156 -16.25 1.42 0.38
CA ARG A 156 -15.03 1.55 1.18
C ARG A 156 -14.87 0.42 2.21
N GLN A 157 -15.96 0.02 2.86
CA GLN A 157 -15.97 -1.10 3.80
C GLN A 157 -15.62 -2.42 3.11
N GLN A 158 -16.20 -2.69 1.93
CA GLN A 158 -15.89 -3.88 1.15
C GLN A 158 -14.43 -3.88 0.68
N LYS A 159 -13.88 -2.73 0.28
CA LYS A 159 -12.44 -2.58 -0.03
C LYS A 159 -11.55 -2.95 1.16
N ARG A 160 -11.87 -2.49 2.37
CA ARG A 160 -11.07 -2.77 3.57
C ARG A 160 -11.07 -4.24 3.93
N VAL A 161 -12.24 -4.87 3.93
CA VAL A 161 -12.38 -6.32 4.13
C VAL A 161 -11.60 -7.09 3.06
N ALA A 162 -11.80 -6.73 1.79
CA ALA A 162 -11.13 -7.35 0.66
C ALA A 162 -9.60 -7.16 0.69
N SER A 163 -9.10 -6.01 1.13
CA SER A 163 -7.67 -5.72 1.27
C SER A 163 -7.04 -6.60 2.35
N VAL A 164 -7.66 -6.66 3.53
CA VAL A 164 -7.23 -7.54 4.63
C VAL A 164 -7.19 -8.99 4.18
N MET A 165 -8.26 -9.45 3.54
CA MET A 165 -8.32 -10.82 3.05
C MET A 165 -7.32 -11.11 1.91
N ALA A 166 -7.08 -10.16 1.00
CA ALA A 166 -6.11 -10.32 -0.08
C ALA A 166 -4.66 -10.41 0.43
N ASP A 167 -4.36 -9.74 1.54
CA ASP A 167 -3.04 -9.81 2.20
C ASP A 167 -2.86 -11.09 3.02
N ALA A 168 -3.95 -11.65 3.53
CA ALA A 168 -3.95 -12.90 4.27
C ALA A 168 -3.99 -14.14 3.36
N LEU A 169 -4.22 -13.99 2.04
CA LEU A 169 -4.23 -15.14 1.15
C LEU A 169 -2.90 -15.91 1.20
N PRO A 170 -2.95 -17.26 1.28
CA PRO A 170 -4.13 -18.12 1.13
C PRO A 170 -4.92 -18.41 2.41
N ASP A 171 -4.51 -17.86 3.55
CA ASP A 171 -5.08 -18.14 4.85
C ASP A 171 -6.50 -17.57 4.97
N GLN A 172 -7.42 -18.37 5.48
CA GLN A 172 -8.76 -17.91 5.80
C GLN A 172 -8.79 -17.36 7.22
N MET A 173 -8.78 -16.04 7.33
CA MET A 173 -9.09 -15.35 8.58
C MET A 173 -10.58 -15.53 8.92
N SER A 174 -10.89 -15.76 10.20
CA SER A 174 -12.25 -15.74 10.73
C SER A 174 -12.86 -14.34 10.64
N ASP A 175 -14.19 -14.24 10.74
CA ASP A 175 -14.88 -12.94 10.63
C ASP A 175 -14.48 -11.99 11.78
N ARG A 176 -14.15 -12.57 12.94
CA ARG A 176 -13.59 -11.84 14.08
C ARG A 176 -12.18 -11.34 13.81
N GLU A 177 -11.29 -12.20 13.32
CA GLU A 177 -9.90 -11.79 13.01
C GLU A 177 -9.86 -10.71 11.93
N ILE A 178 -10.74 -10.79 10.92
CA ILE A 178 -10.86 -9.74 9.91
C ILE A 178 -11.36 -8.43 10.55
N ALA A 179 -12.35 -8.49 11.45
CA ALA A 179 -12.85 -7.29 12.14
C ALA A 179 -11.77 -6.65 13.02
N ASP A 180 -11.05 -7.46 13.80
CA ASP A 180 -9.97 -7.02 14.68
C ASP A 180 -8.79 -6.44 13.87
N GLU A 181 -8.48 -7.04 12.71
CA GLU A 181 -7.45 -6.56 11.79
C GLU A 181 -7.87 -5.26 11.09
N ILE A 182 -9.15 -5.12 10.71
CA ILE A 182 -9.68 -3.86 10.17
C ILE A 182 -9.60 -2.75 11.22
N HIS A 183 -9.93 -3.05 12.48
CA HIS A 183 -9.80 -2.08 13.55
C HIS A 183 -8.33 -1.69 13.76
N THR A 184 -7.43 -2.66 13.74
CA THR A 184 -5.98 -2.44 13.91
C THR A 184 -5.36 -1.65 12.75
N ARG A 185 -5.80 -1.89 11.51
CA ARG A 185 -5.28 -1.23 10.30
C ARG A 185 -5.89 0.14 10.06
N PHE A 186 -7.19 0.30 10.26
CA PHE A 186 -7.93 1.48 9.82
C PHE A 186 -8.54 2.28 11.00
N GLY A 187 -8.34 1.85 12.25
CA GLY A 187 -8.92 2.49 13.44
C GLY A 187 -10.43 2.33 13.56
N ILE A 188 -11.07 1.53 12.69
CA ILE A 188 -12.53 1.50 12.55
C ILE A 188 -13.08 0.17 13.04
N HIS A 189 -14.09 0.24 13.91
CA HIS A 189 -14.84 -0.93 14.33
C HIS A 189 -15.83 -1.32 13.22
N VAL A 190 -15.73 -2.56 12.76
CA VAL A 190 -16.68 -3.16 11.83
C VAL A 190 -17.30 -4.36 12.52
N SER A 191 -18.61 -4.53 12.40
CA SER A 191 -19.28 -5.68 13.00
C SER A 191 -18.92 -6.97 12.25
N GLN A 192 -18.90 -8.10 12.97
CA GLN A 192 -18.67 -9.41 12.35
C GLN A 192 -19.71 -9.73 11.28
N LEU A 193 -20.93 -9.19 11.40
CA LEU A 193 -22.01 -9.40 10.41
C LEU A 193 -21.72 -8.68 9.08
N GLU A 194 -21.21 -7.45 9.14
CA GLU A 194 -20.75 -6.70 7.96
C GLU A 194 -19.56 -7.38 7.30
N VAL A 195 -18.60 -7.85 8.11
CA VAL A 195 -17.44 -8.63 7.63
C VAL A 195 -17.91 -9.89 6.92
N LYS A 196 -18.84 -10.65 7.52
CA LYS A 196 -19.36 -11.90 6.94
C LYS A 196 -19.98 -11.68 5.57
N GLY A 197 -20.80 -10.64 5.40
CA GLY A 197 -21.41 -10.30 4.12
C GLY A 197 -20.38 -9.95 3.05
N ALA A 198 -19.42 -9.09 3.40
CA ALA A 198 -18.34 -8.70 2.48
C ALA A 198 -17.42 -9.88 2.13
N LYS A 199 -17.07 -10.71 3.12
CA LYS A 199 -16.26 -11.93 2.96
C LYS A 199 -16.92 -12.93 2.02
N GLN A 200 -18.23 -13.18 2.17
CA GLN A 200 -18.94 -14.10 1.27
C GLN A 200 -18.96 -13.60 -0.18
N ALA A 201 -19.24 -12.31 -0.39
CA ALA A 201 -19.21 -11.69 -1.71
C ALA A 201 -17.80 -11.78 -2.35
N PHE A 202 -16.78 -11.54 -1.54
CA PHE A 202 -15.38 -11.61 -1.93
C PHE A 202 -14.94 -13.03 -2.28
N MET A 203 -15.26 -14.03 -1.45
CA MET A 203 -14.96 -15.44 -1.70
C MET A 203 -15.70 -15.99 -2.93
N LYS A 204 -16.93 -15.52 -3.19
CA LYS A 204 -17.65 -15.88 -4.42
C LYS A 204 -16.88 -15.42 -5.67
N LYS A 205 -16.39 -14.17 -5.67
CA LYS A 205 -15.59 -13.62 -6.77
C LYS A 205 -14.24 -14.31 -6.90
N PHE A 206 -13.59 -14.63 -5.79
CA PHE A 206 -12.35 -15.40 -5.77
C PHE A 206 -12.52 -16.78 -6.44
N ARG A 207 -13.59 -17.51 -6.10
CA ARG A 207 -13.93 -18.79 -6.75
C ARG A 207 -14.19 -18.65 -8.24
N GLU A 208 -14.90 -17.61 -8.67
CA GLU A 208 -15.15 -17.34 -10.10
C GLU A 208 -13.83 -17.13 -10.86
N LEU A 209 -12.90 -16.37 -10.28
CA LEU A 209 -11.58 -16.12 -10.87
C LEU A 209 -10.72 -17.39 -10.94
N LEU A 210 -10.68 -18.18 -9.86
CA LEU A 210 -9.99 -19.46 -9.82
C LEU A 210 -10.51 -20.41 -10.92
N LYS A 211 -11.83 -20.58 -11.01
CA LYS A 211 -12.46 -21.44 -12.03
C LYS A 211 -12.15 -21.00 -13.47
N ARG A 212 -11.97 -19.71 -13.71
CA ARG A 212 -11.62 -19.18 -15.05
C ARG A 212 -10.15 -19.43 -15.40
N ARG A 213 -9.26 -19.42 -14.40
CA ARG A 213 -7.81 -19.59 -14.60
C ARG A 213 -7.33 -21.04 -14.52
N LEU A 214 -8.16 -21.93 -13.97
CA LEU A 214 -7.91 -23.37 -13.86
C LEU A 214 -8.52 -24.19 -15.00
N LYS A 215 -9.37 -23.59 -15.84
CA LYS A 215 -9.73 -24.13 -17.16
C LYS A 215 -8.64 -23.83 -18.17
#